data_AF-A0A920RM02-F1
#
_entry.id   AF-A0A920RM02-F1
#
_cell.length_a   1.000
_cell.length_b   1.000
_cell.length_c   1.000
_cell.angle_alpha   90.00
_cell.angle_beta   90.00
_cell.angle_gamma   90.00
#
_symmetry.space_group_name_H-M   'P 1'
#
loop_
_entity.id
_entity.type
_entity.pdbx_description
1 polymer ?
#
loop_
_entity_poly.entity_id
_entity_poly.type
_entity_poly.pdbx_seq_one_letter_code
_entity_poly.pdbx_strand_id
1 'polypeptide(L)'
;MIAPGETITAMLRVNRNGYDGDLKFDVDNLPHGIIVDNIGLSGILVRAKETERQIFITAADWVPETERSIHAVSREEGRQASRPLSFAVRIRKPSAAKSK
;
A
#
# COMPACT_ATOMS: atom_id res chain seq x y z
N MET A 1 8.83 -1.14 5.33
CA MET A 1 8.54 -2.11 6.41
C MET A 1 7.51 -1.49 7.33
N ILE A 2 6.68 -2.32 7.96
CA ILE A 2 5.65 -1.88 8.93
C ILE A 2 5.70 -2.80 10.14
N ALA A 3 5.39 -2.30 11.34
CA ALA A 3 5.18 -3.13 12.52
C ALA A 3 3.69 -3.51 12.68
N PRO A 4 3.37 -4.63 13.35
CA PRO A 4 1.98 -4.89 13.73
C PRO A 4 1.41 -3.73 14.57
N GLY A 5 0.18 -3.32 14.28
CA GLY A 5 -0.49 -2.18 14.91
C GLY A 5 -0.06 -0.81 14.39
N GLU A 6 0.83 -0.75 13.41
CA GLU A 6 1.30 0.50 12.82
C GLU A 6 0.48 0.87 11.58
N THR A 7 0.25 2.18 11.40
CA THR A 7 -0.23 2.77 10.16
C THR A 7 0.90 3.59 9.54
N ILE A 8 1.18 3.35 8.27
CA ILE A 8 2.14 4.14 7.48
C ILE A 8 1.46 4.78 6.28
N THR A 9 2.11 5.79 5.71
CA THR A 9 1.69 6.38 4.44
C THR A 9 2.51 5.82 3.29
N ALA A 10 1.87 5.71 2.12
CA ALA A 10 2.54 5.42 0.85
C ALA A 10 1.98 6.34 -0.24
N MET A 11 2.77 6.59 -1.29
CA MET A 11 2.35 7.42 -2.42
C MET A 11 2.18 6.54 -3.65
N LEU A 12 0.97 6.49 -4.20
CA LEU A 12 0.71 5.90 -5.51
C LEU A 12 0.98 6.97 -6.57
N ARG A 13 1.88 6.69 -7.50
CA ARG A 13 2.23 7.58 -8.62
C ARG A 13 1.81 6.95 -9.94
N VAL A 14 1.18 7.75 -10.80
CA VAL A 14 0.62 7.30 -12.08
C VAL A 14 1.18 8.15 -13.21
N ASN A 15 1.71 7.49 -14.23
CA ASN A 15 1.95 8.11 -15.53
C ASN A 15 0.72 7.88 -16.42
N ARG A 16 0.02 8.95 -16.75
CA ARG A 16 -1.28 8.90 -17.45
C ARG A 16 -1.20 8.57 -18.93
N ASN A 17 -0.06 8.79 -19.59
CA ASN A 17 0.12 8.53 -21.02
C ASN A 17 -1.03 9.08 -21.91
N GLY A 18 -1.57 10.25 -21.58
CA GLY A 18 -2.65 10.91 -22.33
C GLY A 18 -4.09 10.59 -21.85
N TYR A 19 -4.28 9.72 -20.85
CA TYR A 19 -5.59 9.47 -20.26
C TYR A 19 -5.88 10.40 -19.06
N ASP A 20 -6.82 11.32 -19.21
CA ASP A 20 -7.11 12.34 -18.18
C ASP A 20 -8.30 12.02 -17.26
N GLY A 21 -8.95 10.86 -17.44
CA GLY A 21 -10.08 10.44 -16.61
C GLY A 21 -9.67 9.99 -15.20
N ASP A 22 -10.68 9.68 -14.39
CA ASP A 22 -10.50 9.04 -13.09
C ASP A 22 -9.87 7.65 -13.27
N LEU A 23 -8.96 7.28 -12.37
CA LEU A 23 -8.32 5.97 -12.35
C LEU A 23 -8.53 5.31 -11.00
N LYS A 24 -8.88 4.03 -11.02
CA LYS A 24 -9.09 3.22 -9.82
C LYS A 24 -8.02 2.15 -9.71
N PHE A 25 -7.49 1.97 -8.50
CA PHE A 25 -6.46 0.98 -8.22
C PHE A 25 -6.76 0.16 -6.98
N ASP A 26 -6.23 -1.05 -6.95
CA ASP A 26 -6.08 -1.89 -5.76
C ASP A 26 -4.60 -2.16 -5.49
N VAL A 27 -4.29 -2.70 -4.31
CA VAL A 27 -2.97 -3.23 -4.00
C VAL A 27 -3.10 -4.74 -3.81
N ASP A 28 -2.52 -5.50 -4.73
CA ASP A 28 -2.58 -6.95 -4.75
C ASP A 28 -1.44 -7.57 -3.91
N ASN A 29 -1.69 -8.80 -3.46
CA ASN A 29 -0.76 -9.64 -2.70
C ASN A 29 -0.32 -9.06 -1.33
N LEU A 30 -1.13 -8.17 -0.75
CA LEU A 30 -0.93 -7.74 0.63
C LEU A 30 -1.01 -8.94 1.58
N PRO A 31 -0.12 -9.03 2.60
CA PRO A 31 -0.23 -10.05 3.61
C PRO A 31 -1.57 -9.98 4.36
N HIS A 32 -2.07 -11.12 4.84
CA HIS A 32 -3.29 -11.15 5.63
C HIS A 32 -3.15 -10.29 6.89
N GLY A 33 -4.16 -9.46 7.16
CA GLY A 33 -4.16 -8.48 8.24
C GLY A 33 -3.50 -7.14 7.89
N ILE A 34 -3.03 -6.97 6.65
CA ILE A 34 -2.63 -5.66 6.10
C ILE A 34 -3.76 -5.13 5.21
N ILE A 35 -4.18 -3.89 5.45
CA ILE A 35 -5.23 -3.23 4.68
C ILE A 35 -4.75 -1.88 4.16
N VAL A 36 -5.33 -1.45 3.04
CA VAL A 36 -5.25 -0.06 2.59
C VAL A 36 -6.45 0.68 3.16
N ASP A 37 -6.20 1.65 4.02
CA ASP A 37 -7.22 2.47 4.65
C ASP A 37 -7.61 3.69 3.80
N ASN A 38 -8.74 4.30 4.18
CA ASN A 38 -9.26 5.54 3.59
C ASN A 38 -9.53 5.45 2.08
N ILE A 39 -9.88 4.24 1.61
CA ILE A 39 -10.36 3.96 0.27
C ILE A 39 -11.88 3.79 0.28
N GLY A 40 -12.56 4.29 -0.76
CA GLY A 40 -13.99 4.05 -0.95
C GLY A 40 -14.25 2.64 -1.49
N LEU A 41 -15.52 2.29 -1.76
CA LEU A 41 -15.88 1.00 -2.40
C LEU A 41 -15.16 0.76 -3.74
N SER A 42 -14.71 1.84 -4.39
CA SER A 42 -13.98 1.80 -5.65
C SER A 42 -12.48 1.50 -5.51
N GLY A 43 -11.96 1.27 -4.30
CA GLY A 43 -10.53 1.17 -4.06
C GLY A 43 -9.86 2.54 -4.01
N ILE A 44 -8.61 2.60 -4.43
CA ILE A 44 -7.81 3.83 -4.49
C ILE A 44 -8.23 4.63 -5.72
N LEU A 45 -9.01 5.71 -5.51
CA LEU A 45 -9.37 6.65 -6.56
C LEU A 45 -8.30 7.73 -6.72
N VAL A 46 -7.72 7.79 -7.92
CA VAL A 46 -6.86 8.87 -8.40
C VAL A 46 -7.71 9.72 -9.33
N ARG A 47 -8.02 10.96 -8.96
CA ARG A 47 -8.97 11.77 -9.74
C ARG A 47 -8.38 12.16 -11.10
N ALA A 48 -9.26 12.54 -12.01
CA ALA A 48 -8.93 13.15 -13.28
C ALA A 48 -7.81 14.18 -13.11
N LYS A 49 -6.79 14.09 -13.98
CA LYS A 49 -5.58 14.95 -13.99
C LYS A 49 -4.63 14.85 -12.76
N GLU A 50 -5.01 14.28 -11.62
CA GLU A 50 -4.12 14.04 -10.46
C GLU A 50 -3.12 12.89 -10.69
N THR A 51 -1.82 13.11 -10.74
CA THR A 51 -0.85 12.02 -11.00
C THR A 51 -0.39 11.27 -9.75
N GLU A 52 -0.79 11.72 -8.56
CA GLU A 52 -0.37 11.15 -7.30
C GLU A 52 -1.54 11.01 -6.32
N ARG A 53 -1.53 9.95 -5.53
CA ARG A 53 -2.50 9.73 -4.45
C ARG A 53 -1.82 9.14 -3.24
N GLN A 54 -1.90 9.86 -2.12
CA GLN A 54 -1.47 9.33 -0.83
C GLN A 54 -2.48 8.29 -0.34
N ILE A 55 -1.95 7.15 0.09
CA ILE A 55 -2.71 6.05 0.71
C ILE A 55 -2.15 5.76 2.10
N PHE A 56 -2.96 5.11 2.91
CA PHE A 56 -2.60 4.68 4.27
C PHE A 56 -2.61 3.16 4.29
N ILE A 57 -1.58 2.56 4.83
CA ILE A 57 -1.46 1.11 4.96
C ILE A 57 -1.38 0.81 6.45
N THR A 58 -2.31 0.00 6.94
CA THR A 58 -2.39 -0.36 8.35
C THR A 58 -2.19 -1.85 8.52
N ALA A 59 -1.37 -2.22 9.50
CA ALA A 59 -1.19 -3.58 9.94
C ALA A 59 -2.01 -3.84 11.20
N ALA A 60 -2.79 -4.92 11.22
CA ALA A 60 -3.41 -5.38 12.45
C ALA A 60 -2.35 -5.80 13.49
N ASP A 61 -2.68 -5.70 14.78
CA ASP A 61 -1.76 -5.97 15.89
C ASP A 61 -1.22 -7.42 15.92
N TRP A 62 -1.97 -8.36 15.35
CA TRP A 62 -1.66 -9.79 15.39
C TRP A 62 -0.86 -10.29 14.18
N VAL A 63 -0.55 -9.43 13.21
CA VAL A 63 0.10 -9.87 11.96
C VAL A 63 1.51 -10.41 12.26
N PRO A 64 1.83 -11.66 11.86
CA PRO A 64 3.16 -12.22 12.08
C PRO A 64 4.21 -11.57 11.18
N GLU A 65 5.49 -11.76 11.50
CA GLU A 65 6.57 -11.36 10.59
C GLU A 65 6.41 -12.05 9.23
N THR A 66 6.43 -11.25 8.17
CA THR A 66 6.22 -11.75 6.82
C THR A 66 6.83 -10.80 5.81
N GLU A 67 7.16 -11.35 4.65
CA GLU A 67 7.66 -10.60 3.51
C GLU A 67 6.94 -11.07 2.25
N ARG A 68 6.40 -10.10 1.51
CA ARG A 68 5.64 -10.31 0.28
C ARG A 68 6.02 -9.26 -0.75
N SER A 69 5.94 -9.65 -2.02
CA SER A 69 6.03 -8.70 -3.12
C SER A 69 4.65 -8.18 -3.45
N ILE A 70 4.41 -6.89 -3.28
CA ILE A 70 3.11 -6.24 -3.52
C ILE A 70 3.19 -5.32 -4.72
N HIS A 71 2.06 -5.03 -5.34
CA HIS A 71 1.98 -4.09 -6.45
C HIS A 71 0.59 -3.45 -6.52
N ALA A 72 0.54 -2.23 -7.05
CA ALA A 72 -0.73 -1.60 -7.38
C ALA A 72 -1.21 -2.12 -8.73
N VAL A 73 -2.51 -2.38 -8.87
CA VAL A 73 -3.14 -2.82 -10.12
C VAL A 73 -4.31 -1.93 -10.48
N SER A 74 -4.40 -1.51 -11.73
CA SER A 74 -5.55 -0.72 -12.20
C SER A 74 -6.80 -1.60 -12.30
N ARG A 75 -7.96 -1.03 -11.99
CA ARG A 75 -9.27 -1.66 -12.25
C ARG A 75 -9.77 -1.46 -13.69
N GLU A 76 -9.11 -0.59 -14.45
CA GLU A 76 -9.43 -0.33 -15.86
C GLU A 76 -9.07 -1.53 -16.75
N GLU A 77 -9.59 -1.50 -17.98
CA GLU A 77 -9.26 -2.49 -19.01
C GLU A 77 -7.75 -2.62 -19.21
N GLY A 78 -7.27 -3.86 -19.32
CA GLY A 78 -5.84 -4.17 -19.41
C GLY A 78 -5.13 -4.35 -18.06
N ARG A 79 -5.77 -4.00 -16.93
CA ARG A 79 -5.28 -4.28 -15.56
C ARG A 79 -3.78 -3.99 -15.37
N GLN A 80 -3.35 -2.79 -15.77
CA GLN A 80 -1.95 -2.40 -15.70
C GLN A 80 -1.45 -2.45 -14.25
N ALA A 81 -0.34 -3.14 -14.03
CA ALA A 81 0.28 -3.30 -12.73
C ALA A 81 1.52 -2.41 -12.61
N SER A 82 1.75 -1.88 -11.41
CA SER A 82 3.01 -1.24 -11.07
C SER A 82 4.14 -2.26 -11.04
N ARG A 83 5.39 -1.76 -11.01
CA ARG A 83 6.51 -2.62 -10.63
C ARG A 83 6.27 -3.20 -9.24
N PRO A 84 6.60 -4.48 -9.00
CA PRO A 84 6.52 -5.08 -7.68
C PRO A 84 7.50 -4.39 -6.71
N LEU A 85 7.07 -4.25 -5.45
CA LEU A 85 7.92 -3.77 -4.35
C LEU A 85 7.91 -4.78 -3.20
N SER A 86 9.04 -4.93 -2.51
CA SER A 86 9.13 -5.77 -1.31
C SER A 86 8.49 -5.07 -0.12
N PHE A 87 7.47 -5.72 0.46
CA PHE A 87 6.76 -5.27 1.63
C PHE A 87 6.99 -6.27 2.77
N ALA A 88 7.53 -5.76 3.87
CA ALA A 88 7.85 -6.57 5.04
C ALA A 88 7.13 -6.06 6.29
N VAL A 89 6.52 -6.99 7.02
CA VAL A 89 6.04 -6.80 8.39
C VAL A 89 7.12 -7.29 9.34
N ARG A 90 7.57 -6.43 10.26
CA ARG A 90 8.65 -6.74 11.20
C ARG A 90 8.20 -6.39 12.61
N ILE A 91 8.31 -7.34 13.53
CA ILE A 91 7.98 -7.09 14.93
C ILE A 91 9.15 -6.30 15.51
N ARG A 92 8.87 -5.10 16.04
CA ARG A 92 9.89 -4.32 16.74
C ARG A 92 10.30 -5.09 17.99
N LYS A 93 11.46 -5.74 17.96
CA LYS A 93 12.09 -6.21 19.19
C LYS A 93 12.40 -4.96 20.02
N PRO A 94 12.04 -4.92 21.33
CA PRO A 94 12.50 -3.84 22.18
C PRO A 94 14.02 -3.86 22.15
N SER A 95 14.61 -2.79 21.61
CA SER A 95 16.06 -2.57 21.71
C SER A 95 16.38 -2.61 23.20
N ALA A 96 17.24 -3.54 23.62
CA ALA A 96 17.75 -3.59 24.98
C ALA A 96 18.18 -2.18 25.39
N ALA A 97 17.51 -1.62 26.40
CA ALA A 97 17.83 -0.31 26.92
C ALA A 97 19.32 -0.29 27.28
N LYS A 98 20.07 0.65 26.72
CA LYS A 98 21.44 0.90 27.17
C LYS A 98 21.34 1.37 28.61
N SER A 99 21.64 0.47 29.54
CA SER A 99 21.86 0.81 30.94
C SER A 99 23.11 1.68 31.02
N LYS A 100 22.97 2.87 31.60
CA LYS A 100 24.06 3.72 32.07
C LYS A 100 24.05 3.71 33.59
#